data_AF-A0A1F9NIS8-F1
#
_entry.id   AF-A0A1F9NIS8-F1
#
_cell.length_a   1.000
_cell.length_b   1.000
_cell.length_c   1.000
_cell.angle_alpha   90.00
_cell.angle_beta   90.00
_cell.angle_gamma   90.00
#
_symmetry.space_group_name_H-M   'P 1'
#
loop_
_entity.id
_entity.type
_entity.pdbx_description
1 polymer ?
#
loop_
_entity_poly.entity_id
_entity_poly.type
_entity_poly.pdbx_seq_one_letter_code
_entity_poly.pdbx_strand_id
1 'polypeptide(L)'
;MGAATKQANFLLPEDLLEELKRTVSPRRQSRFVTEALRKELMRLRLAKAIDESFGAWKEKDHPDLAKGTDSYIRRMRRSTRLAKG
;
A
#
# COMPACT_ATOMS: atom_id res chain seq x y z
N MET A 1 -13.08 16.90 -8.76
CA MET A 1 -14.31 16.12 -9.07
C MET A 1 -14.55 15.14 -7.92
N GLY A 2 -15.65 15.29 -7.19
CA GLY A 2 -16.02 14.31 -6.15
C GLY A 2 -16.31 12.97 -6.83
N ALA A 3 -15.65 11.91 -6.38
CA ALA A 3 -15.87 10.57 -6.94
C ALA A 3 -17.35 10.19 -6.82
N ALA A 4 -17.96 9.74 -7.92
CA ALA A 4 -19.33 9.26 -7.91
C ALA A 4 -19.46 8.09 -6.93
N THR A 5 -20.47 8.13 -6.06
CA THR A 5 -20.76 7.05 -5.12
C THR A 5 -21.83 6.14 -5.73
N LYS A 6 -21.68 4.83 -5.53
CA LYS A 6 -22.64 3.81 -5.97
C LYS A 6 -23.02 2.97 -4.76
N GLN A 7 -24.31 2.69 -4.58
CA GLN A 7 -24.78 1.79 -3.54
C GLN A 7 -24.33 0.36 -3.84
N ALA A 8 -23.82 -0.32 -2.82
CA ALA A 8 -23.45 -1.72 -2.88
C ALA A 8 -24.43 -2.51 -2.01
N ASN A 9 -24.97 -3.60 -2.56
CA ASN A 9 -25.90 -4.47 -1.87
C ASN A 9 -25.13 -5.70 -1.35
N PHE A 10 -24.75 -5.66 -0.08
CA PHE A 10 -24.17 -6.81 0.62
C PHE A 10 -24.80 -6.93 2.00
N LEU A 11 -24.87 -8.15 2.50
CA LEU A 11 -25.38 -8.43 3.84
C LEU A 11 -24.26 -8.22 4.86
N LEU A 12 -24.59 -7.57 5.97
CA LEU A 12 -23.71 -7.44 7.12
C LEU A 12 -24.37 -8.13 8.32
N PRO A 13 -23.58 -8.81 9.18
CA PRO A 13 -24.07 -9.31 10.45
C PRO A 13 -24.70 -8.19 11.30
N GLU A 14 -25.80 -8.51 11.98
CA GLU A 14 -26.57 -7.54 12.77
C GLU A 14 -25.75 -7.01 13.96
N ASP A 15 -25.05 -7.88 14.65
CA ASP A 15 -24.14 -7.56 15.75
C ASP A 15 -23.06 -6.55 15.33
N LEU A 16 -22.47 -6.73 14.15
CA LEU A 16 -21.47 -5.82 13.59
C LEU A 16 -22.06 -4.44 13.25
N LEU A 17 -23.29 -4.41 12.72
CA LEU A 17 -23.98 -3.15 12.43
C LEU A 17 -24.33 -2.39 13.72
N GLU A 18 -24.75 -3.10 14.76
CA GLU A 18 -25.04 -2.50 16.06
C GLU A 18 -23.77 -1.95 16.72
N GLU A 19 -22.65 -2.68 16.65
CA GLU A 19 -21.35 -2.20 17.12
C GLU A 19 -20.92 -0.94 16.37
N LEU A 20 -21.07 -0.92 15.03
CA LEU A 20 -20.76 0.24 14.20
C LEU A 20 -21.59 1.46 14.60
N LYS A 21 -22.89 1.29 14.84
CA LYS A 21 -23.80 2.37 15.27
C LYS A 21 -23.45 2.92 16.65
N ARG A 22 -23.02 2.05 17.58
CA ARG A 22 -22.60 2.43 18.94
C ARG A 22 -21.27 3.17 18.94
N THR A 23 -20.35 2.78 18.07
CA THR A 23 -18.97 3.29 18.07
C THR A 23 -18.78 4.51 17.16
N VAL A 24 -19.50 4.57 16.04
CA VAL A 24 -19.30 5.58 14.99
C VAL A 24 -20.56 6.41 14.79
N SER A 25 -20.39 7.74 14.86
CA SER A 25 -21.49 8.68 14.63
C SER A 25 -22.15 8.46 13.26
N PRO A 26 -23.49 8.59 13.12
CA PRO A 26 -24.21 8.28 11.88
C PRO A 26 -23.64 8.94 10.61
N ARG A 27 -23.22 10.20 10.71
CA ARG A 27 -22.62 10.96 9.58
C ARG A 27 -21.24 10.46 9.14
N ARG A 28 -20.57 9.62 9.92
CA ARG A 28 -19.22 9.11 9.65
C ARG A 28 -19.17 7.62 9.31
N GLN A 29 -20.29 6.90 9.41
CA GLN A 29 -20.34 5.45 9.18
C GLN A 29 -19.91 5.08 7.76
N SER A 30 -20.44 5.76 6.73
CA SER A 30 -20.05 5.51 5.33
C SER A 30 -18.56 5.75 5.09
N ARG A 31 -17.99 6.80 5.70
CA ARG A 31 -16.55 7.08 5.62
C ARG A 31 -15.75 5.98 6.31
N PHE A 32 -16.14 5.57 7.52
CA PHE A 32 -15.49 4.52 8.29
C PHE A 32 -15.47 3.20 7.52
N VAL A 33 -16.62 2.76 6.99
CA VAL A 33 -16.72 1.55 6.17
C VAL A 33 -15.87 1.65 4.92
N THR A 34 -15.86 2.80 4.26
CA THR A 34 -15.02 3.04 3.07
C THR A 34 -13.52 2.94 3.40
N GLU A 35 -13.07 3.53 4.49
CA GLU A 35 -11.67 3.48 4.92
C GLU A 35 -11.26 2.05 5.32
N ALA A 36 -12.12 1.33 6.05
CA ALA A 36 -11.90 -0.06 6.42
C ALA A 36 -11.78 -0.97 5.18
N LEU A 37 -12.71 -0.85 4.22
CA LEU A 37 -12.68 -1.60 2.96
C LEU A 37 -11.42 -1.29 2.14
N ARG A 38 -11.02 -0.01 2.03
CA ARG A 38 -9.78 0.36 1.32
C ARG A 38 -8.55 -0.26 1.96
N LYS A 39 -8.48 -0.24 3.29
CA LYS A 39 -7.35 -0.81 4.04
C LYS A 39 -7.24 -2.31 3.79
N GLU A 40 -8.35 -3.04 3.84
CA GLU A 40 -8.32 -4.50 3.64
C GLU A 40 -8.00 -4.86 2.19
N LEU A 41 -8.58 -4.15 1.21
CA LEU A 41 -8.24 -4.35 -0.20
C LEU A 41 -6.76 -4.05 -0.47
N MET A 42 -6.19 -3.01 0.15
CA MET A 42 -4.78 -2.69 0.04
C MET A 42 -3.90 -3.80 0.63
N ARG A 43 -4.29 -4.36 1.79
CA ARG A 43 -3.59 -5.49 2.43
C ARG A 43 -3.56 -6.71 1.52
N LEU A 44 -4.71 -7.07 0.92
CA LEU A 44 -4.80 -8.21 -0.01
C LEU A 44 -3.94 -7.99 -1.27
N ARG A 45 -3.97 -6.78 -1.82
CA ARG A 45 -3.12 -6.41 -2.97
C ARG A 45 -1.63 -6.50 -2.64
N LEU A 46 -1.24 -6.04 -1.44
CA LEU A 46 0.15 -6.12 -1.00
C LEU A 46 0.60 -7.56 -0.81
N ALA A 47 -0.21 -8.40 -0.15
CA ALA A 47 0.09 -9.81 0.03
C ALA A 47 0.33 -10.50 -1.33
N LYS A 48 -0.60 -10.29 -2.27
CA LYS A 48 -0.47 -10.81 -3.63
C LYS A 48 0.80 -10.30 -4.33
N ALA A 49 1.11 -9.00 -4.21
CA ALA A 49 2.30 -8.43 -4.81
C ALA A 49 3.60 -9.01 -4.23
N ILE A 50 3.64 -9.27 -2.92
CA ILE A 50 4.78 -9.91 -2.26
C ILE A 50 4.98 -11.31 -2.85
N ASP A 51 3.91 -12.11 -2.92
CA ASP A 51 3.96 -13.47 -3.48
C ASP A 51 4.41 -13.48 -4.95
N GLU A 52 3.86 -12.57 -5.77
CA GLU A 52 4.22 -12.44 -7.19
C GLU A 52 5.64 -11.90 -7.41
N SER A 53 6.12 -11.04 -6.50
CA SER A 53 7.46 -10.47 -6.55
C SER A 53 8.55 -11.41 -6.03
N PHE A 54 8.19 -12.58 -5.49
CA PHE A 54 9.16 -13.54 -4.99
C PHE A 54 10.11 -13.99 -6.12
N GLY A 55 11.40 -13.73 -5.93
CA GLY A 55 12.42 -14.02 -6.93
C GLY A 55 12.46 -13.05 -8.13
N ALA A 56 11.68 -11.96 -8.11
CA ALA A 56 11.80 -10.88 -9.10
C ALA A 56 13.11 -10.08 -8.96
N TRP A 57 13.76 -10.16 -7.80
CA TRP A 57 15.05 -9.52 -7.52
C TRP A 57 16.14 -10.58 -7.38
N LYS A 58 17.06 -10.68 -8.35
CA LYS A 58 18.17 -11.64 -8.33
C LYS A 58 19.51 -10.90 -8.44
N GLU A 59 20.54 -11.40 -7.77
CA GLU A 59 21.88 -10.80 -7.79
C GLU A 59 22.46 -10.67 -9.21
N LYS A 60 22.18 -11.66 -10.07
CA LYS A 60 22.61 -11.64 -11.48
C LYS A 60 22.03 -10.48 -12.29
N ASP A 61 20.87 -9.97 -11.89
CA ASP A 61 20.18 -8.87 -12.55
C ASP A 61 20.63 -7.50 -11.99
N HIS A 62 21.42 -7.50 -10.92
CA HIS A 62 21.94 -6.30 -10.23
C HIS A 62 23.45 -6.38 -9.91
N PRO A 63 24.32 -6.50 -10.93
CA PRO A 63 25.78 -6.55 -10.72
C PRO A 63 26.35 -5.26 -10.13
N ASP A 64 25.65 -4.14 -10.31
CA ASP A 64 25.98 -2.83 -9.76
C ASP A 64 25.92 -2.78 -8.23
N LEU A 65 25.15 -3.70 -7.62
CA LEU A 65 25.01 -3.90 -6.17
C LEU A 65 25.91 -5.02 -5.63
N ALA A 66 26.69 -5.70 -6.45
CA ALA A 66 27.52 -6.85 -6.04
C ALA A 66 28.54 -6.53 -4.93
N LYS A 67 28.98 -5.26 -4.84
CA LYS A 67 29.89 -4.77 -3.77
C LYS A 67 29.14 -4.29 -2.52
N GLY A 68 27.85 -4.58 -2.43
CA GLY A 68 26.96 -4.14 -1.35
C GLY A 68 26.36 -2.75 -1.59
N THR A 69 25.18 -2.55 -0.99
CA THR A 69 24.35 -1.35 -1.16
C THR A 69 25.06 -0.05 -0.73
N ASP A 70 25.88 -0.09 0.33
CA ASP A 70 26.63 1.09 0.78
C ASP A 70 27.62 1.60 -0.28
N SER A 71 28.33 0.68 -0.95
CA SER A 71 29.26 1.04 -2.03
C SER A 71 28.54 1.67 -3.23
N TYR A 72 27.35 1.16 -3.55
CA TYR A 72 26.47 1.69 -4.60
C TYR A 72 25.98 3.10 -4.28
N ILE A 73 25.46 3.32 -3.07
CA ILE A 73 24.99 4.64 -2.61
C ILE A 73 26.13 5.65 -2.61
N ARG A 74 27.34 5.26 -2.15
CA ARG A 74 28.52 6.14 -2.19
C ARG A 74 28.94 6.51 -3.60
N ARG A 75 28.82 5.59 -4.57
CA ARG A 75 29.07 5.88 -6.00
C ARG A 75 28.05 6.87 -6.55
N MET A 76 26.75 6.63 -6.31
CA MET A 76 25.68 7.56 -6.70
C MET A 76 25.88 8.96 -6.13
N ARG A 77 26.16 9.09 -4.83
CA ARG A 77 26.39 10.38 -4.17
C ARG A 77 27.64 11.12 -4.66
N ARG A 78 28.61 10.41 -5.26
CA ARG A 78 29.79 11.03 -5.87
C ARG A 78 29.50 11.53 -7.28
N SER A 79 28.74 10.78 -8.10
CA SER A 79 28.38 11.23 -9.45
C SER A 79 27.49 12.48 -9.43
N THR A 80 26.53 12.57 -8.49
CA THR A 80 25.66 13.75 -8.36
C THR A 80 26.43 15.03 -7.97
N ARG A 81 27.54 14.88 -7.23
CA ARG A 81 28.38 16.03 -6.83
C ARG A 81 29.27 16.52 -7.98
N LEU A 82 29.77 15.60 -8.80
CA LEU A 82 30.57 15.94 -9.97
C LEU A 82 29.74 16.57 -11.11
N ALA A 83 28.43 16.32 -11.16
CA ALA A 83 27.54 16.91 -12.15
C ALA A 83 27.09 18.35 -11.84
N LYS A 84 27.49 18.92 -10.69
CA LYS A 84 27.11 20.26 -10.22
C LYS A 84 28.29 21.24 -10.08
N GLY A 85 29.49 20.85 -10.50
CA GLY A 85 30.66 21.72 -10.61
C GLY A 85 31.06 21.83 -12.07
#